data_AF-A0A2D0AAL6-F1
#
_entry.id   AF-A0A2D0AAL6-F1
#
_cell.length_a   1.000
_cell.length_b   1.000
_cell.length_c   1.000
_cell.angle_alpha   90.00
_cell.angle_beta   90.00
_cell.angle_gamma   90.00
#
_symmetry.space_group_name_H-M   'P 1'
#
loop_
_entity.id
_entity.type
_entity.pdbx_description
1 polymer ?
#
loop_
_entity_poly.entity_id
_entity_poly.type
_entity_poly.pdbx_seq_one_letter_code
_entity_poly.pdbx_strand_id
1 'polypeptide(L)'
;MSLLPLPYTVRFDPTNQELVLSGKMRPESTAEIADALELMRQCLERYSGIVYLNVKRLTHINLTAFAALSDVVAAGCRTRPERQIKIITSSVMAWSASLFETLTASQPNVSVEVYDSAFYPGQSFVEDESFIPILRTQTKMTWRHERELLPRHGLRPGLVMADICCGIGDFAALVQREFNPTRLVALDHSVRSLDYARKVAAEFGLEGIEYTYGDASQMLLRDNQFDFVTCRHSLQIFDRPEMLLRELYRICKPGGRVYITNEKNSHCLGEPHGDSIKWTYEEVAKLFRHFDMDVEMGPKSRHLLLNAGFDSIQVDCFMVTNLDGDPQDFADIIEAWENVYAGEMAVRRGDSPDFIRRFRQGFKDHVFAALHPKGYAGWPIWAASGRKPL
;
A
#
# COMPACT_ATOMS: atom_id res chain seq x y z
N MET A 1 -26.63 31.15 3.20
CA MET A 1 -25.41 30.80 3.95
C MET A 1 -24.93 29.45 3.43
N SER A 2 -23.84 29.43 2.67
CA SER A 2 -23.18 28.19 2.26
C SER A 2 -22.60 27.56 3.54
N LEU A 3 -23.17 26.44 3.97
CA LEU A 3 -22.60 25.63 5.05
C LEU A 3 -21.25 25.12 4.55
N LEU A 4 -20.17 25.61 5.13
CA LEU A 4 -18.86 24.99 4.97
C LEU A 4 -19.01 23.49 5.34
N PRO A 5 -18.40 22.57 4.58
CA PRO A 5 -18.47 21.15 4.91
C PRO A 5 -17.93 20.92 6.32
N LEU A 6 -18.63 20.10 7.10
CA LEU A 6 -18.21 19.73 8.45
C LEU A 6 -16.77 19.16 8.39
N PRO A 7 -15.91 19.49 9.37
CA PRO A 7 -14.51 19.06 9.37
C PRO A 7 -14.35 17.54 9.60
N TYR A 8 -15.45 16.84 9.91
CA TYR A 8 -15.53 15.39 10.05
C TYR A 8 -16.72 14.83 9.26
N THR A 9 -16.72 13.51 9.06
CA THR A 9 -17.86 12.76 8.52
C THR A 9 -18.21 11.62 9.46
N VAL A 10 -19.49 11.31 9.56
CA VAL A 10 -20.01 10.15 10.28
C VAL A 10 -20.91 9.34 9.36
N ARG A 11 -20.72 8.02 9.30
CA ARG A 11 -21.53 7.13 8.46
C ARG A 11 -21.73 5.79 9.16
N PHE A 12 -22.90 5.21 9.01
CA PHE A 12 -23.19 3.86 9.52
C PHE A 12 -23.42 2.87 8.37
N ASP A 13 -22.79 1.71 8.46
CA ASP A 13 -22.98 0.55 7.60
C ASP A 13 -23.82 -0.52 8.35
N PRO A 14 -25.10 -0.71 7.99
CA PRO A 14 -25.97 -1.66 8.66
C PRO A 14 -25.61 -3.13 8.36
N THR A 15 -24.94 -3.41 7.25
CA THR A 15 -24.53 -4.77 6.90
C THR A 15 -23.42 -5.26 7.81
N ASN A 16 -22.48 -4.37 8.13
CA ASN A 16 -21.32 -4.68 8.97
C ASN A 16 -21.50 -4.26 10.45
N GLN A 17 -22.62 -3.61 10.78
CA GLN A 17 -22.87 -2.99 12.09
C GLN A 17 -21.73 -2.04 12.49
N GLU A 18 -21.22 -1.28 11.51
CA GLU A 18 -20.03 -0.43 11.65
C GLU A 18 -20.38 1.06 11.54
N LEU A 19 -20.04 1.81 12.59
CA LEU A 19 -20.05 3.27 12.57
C LEU A 19 -18.64 3.79 12.25
N VAL A 20 -18.51 4.56 11.18
CA VAL A 20 -17.25 5.13 10.72
C VAL A 20 -17.21 6.63 11.03
N LEU A 21 -16.19 7.04 11.79
CA LEU A 21 -15.85 8.44 12.04
C LEU A 21 -14.56 8.79 11.29
N SER A 22 -14.55 9.92 10.58
CA SER A 22 -13.39 10.35 9.80
C SER A 22 -13.20 11.86 9.83
N GLY A 23 -11.98 12.35 9.59
CA GLY A 23 -11.68 13.78 9.51
C GLY A 23 -11.16 14.37 10.83
N LYS A 24 -11.51 15.63 11.13
CA LYS A 24 -11.07 16.36 12.32
C LYS A 24 -12.27 16.66 13.21
N MET A 25 -12.30 16.06 14.40
CA MET A 25 -13.38 16.24 15.37
C MET A 25 -12.87 17.06 16.56
N ARG A 26 -12.83 18.38 16.38
CA ARG A 26 -12.35 19.35 17.40
C ARG A 26 -13.42 20.39 17.73
N PRO A 27 -14.61 19.98 18.18
CA PRO A 27 -15.69 20.91 18.50
C PRO A 27 -15.35 21.80 19.69
N GLU A 28 -15.88 23.03 19.71
CA GLU A 28 -15.87 23.86 20.91
C GLU A 28 -16.93 23.37 21.91
N SER A 29 -18.05 22.86 21.41
CA SER A 29 -19.15 22.29 22.20
C SER A 29 -19.69 20.98 21.63
N THR A 30 -20.27 20.11 22.46
CA THR A 30 -20.85 18.83 22.00
C THR A 30 -22.00 19.00 21.00
N ALA A 31 -22.62 20.18 20.93
CA ALA A 31 -23.66 20.51 19.96
C ALA A 31 -23.16 20.43 18.51
N GLU A 32 -21.87 20.72 18.28
CA GLU A 32 -21.26 20.68 16.94
C GLU A 32 -21.02 19.27 16.41
N ILE A 33 -21.10 18.24 17.27
CA ILE A 33 -20.98 16.82 16.92
C ILE A 33 -22.25 16.03 17.27
N ALA A 34 -23.37 16.73 17.49
CA ALA A 34 -24.60 16.11 17.97
C ALA A 34 -25.15 15.04 17.00
N ASP A 35 -24.98 15.23 15.70
CA ASP A 35 -25.36 14.27 14.66
C ASP A 35 -24.58 12.94 14.78
N ALA A 36 -23.27 13.01 15.02
CA ALA A 36 -22.42 11.83 15.21
C ALA A 36 -22.76 11.10 16.50
N LEU A 37 -22.96 11.85 17.60
CA LEU A 37 -23.37 11.28 18.88
C LEU A 37 -24.74 10.61 18.78
N GLU A 38 -25.67 11.24 18.07
CA GLU A 38 -27.03 10.71 17.90
C GLU A 38 -27.03 9.46 17.02
N LEU A 39 -26.32 9.47 15.89
CA LEU A 39 -26.20 8.27 15.06
C LEU A 39 -25.55 7.13 15.84
N MET A 40 -24.51 7.42 16.63
CA MET A 40 -23.85 6.44 17.47
C MET A 40 -24.79 5.84 18.53
N ARG A 41 -25.61 6.65 19.21
CA ARG A 41 -26.64 6.17 20.15
C ARG A 41 -27.62 5.24 19.44
N GLN A 42 -28.16 5.65 18.29
CA GLN A 42 -29.11 4.84 17.53
C GLN A 42 -28.51 3.50 17.10
N CYS A 43 -27.25 3.48 16.69
CA CYS A 43 -26.55 2.24 16.34
C CYS A 43 -26.40 1.32 17.55
N LEU A 44 -25.97 1.88 18.67
CA LEU A 44 -25.83 1.16 19.94
C LEU A 44 -27.19 0.79 20.56
N GLU A 45 -28.31 1.38 20.17
CA GLU A 45 -29.63 0.93 20.64
C GLU A 45 -30.24 -0.14 19.74
N ARG A 46 -30.03 -0.03 18.42
CA ARG A 46 -30.72 -0.85 17.43
C ARG A 46 -30.11 -2.24 17.23
N TYR A 47 -28.78 -2.36 17.28
CA TYR A 47 -28.09 -3.60 16.89
C TYR A 47 -27.61 -4.41 18.11
N SER A 48 -27.66 -5.73 18.03
CA SER A 48 -27.24 -6.68 19.06
C SER A 48 -25.99 -7.46 18.62
N GLY A 49 -25.23 -8.00 19.57
CA GLY A 49 -23.98 -8.70 19.27
C GLY A 49 -22.77 -7.76 19.29
N ILE A 50 -22.06 -7.66 18.16
CA ILE A 50 -20.84 -6.85 18.02
C ILE A 50 -21.15 -5.60 17.19
N VAL A 51 -20.90 -4.42 17.74
CA VAL A 51 -20.97 -3.14 17.01
C VAL A 51 -19.57 -2.57 16.86
N TYR A 52 -19.22 -2.17 15.64
CA TYR A 52 -17.90 -1.64 15.33
C TYR A 52 -17.91 -0.11 15.34
N LEU A 53 -16.97 0.50 16.06
CA LEU A 53 -16.69 1.93 16.01
C LEU A 53 -15.36 2.14 15.31
N ASN A 54 -15.39 2.45 14.02
CA ASN A 54 -14.21 2.64 13.20
C ASN A 54 -13.77 4.10 13.23
N VAL A 55 -12.65 4.35 13.90
CA VAL A 55 -12.02 5.67 14.04
C VAL A 55 -10.69 5.77 13.29
N LYS A 56 -10.36 4.79 12.43
CA LYS A 56 -9.09 4.71 11.70
C LYS A 56 -8.75 5.98 10.91
N ARG A 57 -9.79 6.64 10.37
CA ARG A 57 -9.68 7.83 9.53
C ARG A 57 -9.92 9.13 10.31
N LEU A 58 -10.03 9.06 11.64
CA LEU A 58 -10.13 10.23 12.49
C LEU A 58 -8.73 10.80 12.72
N THR A 59 -8.41 11.89 12.04
CA THR A 59 -7.07 12.48 12.05
C THR A 59 -6.77 13.29 13.31
N HIS A 60 -7.81 13.87 13.93
CA HIS A 60 -7.70 14.67 15.13
C HIS A 60 -8.97 14.51 15.95
N ILE A 61 -8.82 14.40 17.27
CA ILE A 61 -9.89 14.54 18.23
C ILE A 61 -9.42 15.45 19.38
N ASN A 62 -10.28 16.34 19.87
CA ASN A 62 -9.99 17.06 21.11
C ASN A 62 -10.67 16.37 22.31
N LEU A 63 -10.35 16.81 23.52
CA LEU A 63 -10.89 16.20 24.73
C LEU A 63 -12.42 16.28 24.81
N THR A 64 -13.02 17.37 24.34
CA THR A 64 -14.48 17.55 24.31
C THR A 64 -15.17 16.46 23.48
N ALA A 65 -14.70 16.22 22.26
CA ALA A 65 -15.24 15.15 21.42
C ALA A 65 -14.97 13.77 22.00
N PHE A 66 -13.75 13.53 22.51
CA PHE A 66 -13.39 12.24 23.09
C PHE A 66 -14.27 11.90 24.30
N ALA A 67 -14.46 12.84 25.22
CA ALA A 67 -15.33 12.66 26.38
C ALA A 67 -16.78 12.35 25.97
N ALA A 68 -17.32 13.10 25.02
CA ALA A 68 -18.68 12.89 24.54
C ALA A 68 -18.89 11.52 23.86
N LEU A 69 -17.94 11.08 23.02
CA LEU A 69 -17.98 9.75 22.41
C LEU A 69 -17.86 8.66 23.48
N SER A 70 -16.96 8.84 24.44
CA SER A 70 -16.74 7.92 25.55
C SER A 70 -18.00 7.74 26.40
N ASP A 71 -18.71 8.82 26.67
CA ASP A 71 -19.99 8.80 27.40
C ASP A 71 -21.06 7.99 26.66
N VAL A 72 -21.11 8.11 25.32
CA VAL A 72 -22.04 7.34 24.48
C VAL A 72 -21.67 5.85 24.47
N VAL A 73 -20.38 5.50 24.35
CA VAL A 73 -19.90 4.12 24.48
C VAL A 73 -20.30 3.53 25.83
N ALA A 74 -19.97 4.25 26.92
CA ALA A 74 -20.25 3.79 28.27
C ALA A 74 -21.76 3.65 28.54
N ALA A 75 -22.59 4.56 28.01
CA ALA A 75 -24.04 4.43 28.08
C ALA A 75 -24.55 3.21 27.30
N GLY A 76 -23.98 2.93 26.12
CA GLY A 76 -24.28 1.75 25.32
C GLY A 76 -23.95 0.43 26.05
N CYS A 77 -22.81 0.38 26.77
CA CYS A 77 -22.44 -0.77 27.60
C CYS A 77 -23.36 -0.96 28.80
N ARG A 78 -23.78 0.13 29.47
CA ARG A 78 -24.71 0.06 30.62
C ARG A 78 -26.11 -0.39 30.22
N THR A 79 -26.60 0.06 29.07
CA THR A 79 -27.97 -0.22 28.61
C THR A 79 -28.11 -1.65 28.09
N ARG A 80 -27.07 -2.23 27.47
CA ARG A 80 -27.02 -3.62 27.04
C ARG A 80 -25.67 -4.28 27.38
N PRO A 81 -25.54 -4.85 28.58
CA PRO A 81 -24.28 -5.43 29.07
C PRO A 81 -23.84 -6.70 28.33
N GLU A 82 -24.67 -7.25 27.44
CA GLU A 82 -24.33 -8.38 26.57
C GLU A 82 -23.66 -7.96 25.25
N ARG A 83 -23.69 -6.67 24.90
CA ARG A 83 -23.14 -6.16 23.64
C ARG A 83 -21.63 -5.97 23.73
N GLN A 84 -20.91 -6.39 22.69
CA GLN A 84 -19.51 -6.02 22.48
C GLN A 84 -19.39 -4.80 21.57
N ILE A 85 -18.56 -3.85 21.96
CA ILE A 85 -18.20 -2.70 21.13
C ILE A 85 -16.73 -2.84 20.74
N LYS A 86 -16.47 -2.99 19.45
CA LYS A 86 -15.10 -3.07 18.93
C LYS A 86 -14.71 -1.74 18.33
N ILE A 87 -13.79 -1.03 18.99
CA ILE A 87 -13.24 0.22 18.48
C ILE A 87 -12.08 -0.14 17.57
N ILE A 88 -12.24 0.14 16.28
CA ILE A 88 -11.20 -0.16 15.30
C ILE A 88 -10.42 1.11 14.99
N THR A 89 -9.13 1.05 15.23
CA THR A 89 -8.17 2.13 14.96
C THR A 89 -7.06 1.65 14.02
N SER A 90 -6.08 2.49 13.69
CA SER A 90 -4.97 2.20 12.79
C SER A 90 -3.65 2.40 13.51
N SER A 91 -2.67 1.52 13.26
CA SER A 91 -1.29 1.72 13.74
C SER A 91 -0.68 3.03 13.24
N VAL A 92 -1.20 3.56 12.12
CA VAL A 92 -0.82 4.87 11.58
C VAL A 92 -1.14 6.01 12.55
N MET A 93 -2.25 5.90 13.29
CA MET A 93 -2.71 6.89 14.26
C MET A 93 -2.39 6.43 15.69
N ALA A 94 -1.10 6.23 16.01
CA ALA A 94 -0.66 5.71 17.31
C ALA A 94 -1.31 6.41 18.53
N TRP A 95 -1.54 7.72 18.46
CA TRP A 95 -2.22 8.49 19.50
C TRP A 95 -3.65 7.99 19.79
N SER A 96 -4.35 7.52 18.77
CA SER A 96 -5.75 7.09 18.87
C SER A 96 -5.86 5.70 19.50
N ALA A 97 -4.92 4.79 19.25
CA ALA A 97 -4.84 3.53 19.96
C ALA A 97 -4.70 3.76 21.46
N SER A 98 -3.67 4.50 21.89
CA SER A 98 -3.47 4.82 23.31
C SER A 98 -4.65 5.56 23.95
N LEU A 99 -5.29 6.46 23.19
CA LEU A 99 -6.43 7.22 23.70
C LEU A 99 -7.67 6.33 23.92
N PHE A 100 -8.06 5.54 22.92
CA PHE A 100 -9.25 4.69 23.03
C PHE A 100 -9.03 3.45 23.91
N GLU A 101 -7.79 3.00 24.08
CA GLU A 101 -7.43 1.93 25.04
C GLU A 101 -7.83 2.30 26.48
N THR A 102 -7.86 3.58 26.84
CA THR A 102 -8.34 4.01 28.17
C THR A 102 -9.78 3.58 28.47
N LEU A 103 -10.60 3.31 27.44
CA LEU A 103 -11.98 2.84 27.62
C LEU A 103 -12.04 1.36 28.02
N THR A 104 -11.09 0.54 27.59
CA THR A 104 -11.08 -0.90 27.89
C THR A 104 -10.86 -1.15 29.39
N ALA A 105 -10.13 -0.25 30.06
CA ALA A 105 -9.93 -0.31 31.51
C ALA A 105 -11.22 -0.12 32.32
N SER A 106 -12.20 0.61 31.78
CA SER A 106 -13.46 0.93 32.49
C SER A 106 -14.70 0.21 31.93
N GLN A 107 -14.61 -0.37 30.74
CA GLN A 107 -15.71 -1.03 30.04
C GLN A 107 -15.28 -2.43 29.57
N PRO A 108 -15.63 -3.52 30.28
CA PRO A 108 -15.16 -4.87 29.96
C PRO A 108 -15.67 -5.41 28.61
N ASN A 109 -16.70 -4.78 28.06
CA ASN A 109 -17.30 -5.15 26.78
C ASN A 109 -16.77 -4.32 25.60
N VAL A 110 -15.78 -3.45 25.86
CA VAL A 110 -15.11 -2.66 24.83
C VAL A 110 -13.74 -3.27 24.57
N SER A 111 -13.46 -3.58 23.32
CA SER A 111 -12.10 -3.89 22.88
C SER A 111 -11.63 -2.85 21.88
N VAL A 112 -10.33 -2.58 21.88
CA VAL A 112 -9.68 -1.76 20.86
C VAL A 112 -8.89 -2.70 19.98
N GLU A 113 -9.20 -2.71 18.69
CA GLU A 113 -8.44 -3.46 17.70
C GLU A 113 -7.66 -2.43 16.87
N VAL A 114 -6.34 -2.44 17.04
CA VAL A 114 -5.45 -1.71 16.16
C VAL A 114 -5.38 -2.50 14.87
N TYR A 115 -5.93 -1.93 13.81
CA TYR A 115 -5.73 -2.44 12.47
C TYR A 115 -4.28 -2.15 12.10
N ASP A 116 -3.49 -3.19 12.29
CA ASP A 116 -2.06 -3.21 12.04
C ASP A 116 -1.81 -3.69 10.61
N SER A 117 -0.68 -3.30 10.01
CA SER A 117 -0.21 -3.83 8.72
C SER A 117 -0.06 -5.36 8.73
N ALA A 118 -0.15 -6.00 9.90
CA ALA A 118 -0.30 -7.44 10.10
C ALA A 118 -1.52 -8.09 9.39
N PHE A 119 -2.45 -7.31 8.82
CA PHE A 119 -3.50 -7.84 7.94
C PHE A 119 -3.01 -8.22 6.53
N TYR A 120 -1.76 -7.89 6.20
CA TYR A 120 -1.08 -8.28 4.97
C TYR A 120 0.04 -9.28 5.28
N PRO A 121 -0.23 -10.59 5.38
CA PRO A 121 0.82 -11.59 5.65
C PRO A 121 2.00 -11.49 4.68
N GLY A 122 1.74 -11.02 3.45
CA GLY A 122 2.73 -10.66 2.44
C GLY A 122 3.71 -9.55 2.78
N GLN A 123 3.28 -8.52 3.52
CA GLN A 123 4.11 -7.36 3.86
C GLN A 123 5.23 -7.71 4.85
N SER A 124 4.99 -8.66 5.76
CA SER A 124 6.00 -9.08 6.74
C SER A 124 7.30 -9.62 6.11
N PHE A 125 7.23 -10.13 4.87
CA PHE A 125 8.40 -10.60 4.11
C PHE A 125 9.25 -9.46 3.54
N VAL A 126 8.77 -8.21 3.54
CA VAL A 126 9.36 -7.06 2.82
C VAL A 126 9.84 -5.94 3.77
N GLU A 127 9.69 -6.12 5.09
CA GLU A 127 9.98 -5.08 6.11
C GLU A 127 11.37 -5.19 6.78
N ASP A 128 12.20 -6.17 6.37
CA ASP A 128 13.57 -6.35 6.90
C ASP A 128 14.58 -5.36 6.28
N GLU A 129 15.59 -4.93 7.04
CA GLU A 129 16.65 -4.01 6.55
C GLU A 129 17.45 -4.60 5.39
N SER A 130 17.47 -5.94 5.29
CA SER A 130 18.06 -6.66 4.17
C SER A 130 17.44 -6.28 2.81
N PHE A 131 16.21 -5.73 2.79
CA PHE A 131 15.52 -5.31 1.57
C PHE A 131 15.93 -3.95 1.00
N ILE A 132 16.53 -3.05 1.79
CA ILE A 132 16.86 -1.69 1.33
C ILE A 132 17.81 -1.72 0.11
N PRO A 133 18.93 -2.47 0.11
CA PRO A 133 19.80 -2.57 -1.06
C PRO A 133 19.06 -3.12 -2.29
N ILE A 134 18.15 -4.07 -2.08
CA ILE A 134 17.38 -4.73 -3.14
C ILE A 134 16.43 -3.73 -3.81
N LEU A 135 15.68 -2.97 -3.02
CA LEU A 135 14.76 -1.94 -3.52
C LEU A 135 15.49 -0.82 -4.29
N ARG A 136 16.71 -0.49 -3.86
CA ARG A 136 17.58 0.46 -4.57
C ARG A 136 18.02 -0.11 -5.92
N THR A 137 18.51 -1.36 -5.95
CA THR A 137 18.95 -2.02 -7.20
C THR A 137 17.76 -2.21 -8.16
N GLN A 138 16.60 -2.60 -7.65
CA GLN A 138 15.35 -2.67 -8.41
C GLN A 138 15.00 -1.31 -9.03
N THR A 139 15.04 -0.23 -8.25
CA THR A 139 14.76 1.11 -8.76
C THR A 139 15.79 1.52 -9.81
N LYS A 140 17.09 1.25 -9.58
CA LYS A 140 18.18 1.53 -10.53
C LYS A 140 17.94 0.85 -11.89
N MET A 141 17.57 -0.42 -11.89
CA MET A 141 17.36 -1.18 -13.13
C MET A 141 16.07 -0.78 -13.85
N THR A 142 14.98 -0.57 -13.11
CA THR A 142 13.67 -0.20 -13.68
C THR A 142 13.63 1.24 -14.19
N TRP A 143 14.36 2.16 -13.55
CA TRP A 143 14.30 3.60 -13.86
C TRP A 143 14.68 3.95 -15.31
N ARG A 144 15.56 3.17 -15.95
CA ARG A 144 15.94 3.39 -17.35
C ARG A 144 14.75 3.23 -18.30
N HIS A 145 13.88 2.27 -18.02
CA HIS A 145 12.67 2.02 -18.78
C HIS A 145 11.56 2.99 -18.37
N GLU A 146 11.36 3.16 -17.07
CA GLU A 146 10.27 3.98 -16.56
C GLU A 146 10.42 5.46 -16.89
N ARG A 147 11.64 6.02 -16.91
CA ARG A 147 11.84 7.43 -17.30
C ARG A 147 11.31 7.74 -18.71
N GLU A 148 11.33 6.76 -19.61
CA GLU A 148 10.84 6.91 -20.99
C GLU A 148 9.32 6.71 -21.07
N LEU A 149 8.78 5.81 -20.23
CA LEU A 149 7.35 5.51 -20.19
C LEU A 149 6.54 6.58 -19.45
N LEU A 150 7.04 7.12 -18.34
CA LEU A 150 6.31 8.06 -17.50
C LEU A 150 5.69 9.23 -18.29
N PRO A 151 6.39 9.92 -19.22
CA PRO A 151 5.79 10.95 -20.07
C PRO A 151 4.67 10.44 -20.97
N ARG A 152 4.83 9.25 -21.56
CA ARG A 152 3.81 8.61 -22.40
C ARG A 152 2.55 8.30 -21.62
N HIS A 153 2.72 8.00 -20.33
CA HIS A 153 1.63 7.76 -19.38
C HIS A 153 1.06 9.04 -18.75
N GLY A 154 1.57 10.22 -19.09
CA GLY A 154 0.98 11.52 -18.72
C GLY A 154 1.74 12.30 -17.64
N LEU A 155 2.88 11.80 -17.16
CA LEU A 155 3.76 12.59 -16.29
C LEU A 155 4.33 13.78 -17.09
N ARG A 156 4.31 14.95 -16.48
CA ARG A 156 4.90 16.17 -17.04
C ARG A 156 5.39 17.08 -15.92
N PRO A 157 6.32 18.01 -16.20
CA PRO A 157 6.76 18.97 -15.21
C PRO A 157 5.61 19.79 -14.62
N GLY A 158 5.75 20.18 -13.36
CA GLY A 158 4.81 21.05 -12.67
C GLY A 158 3.52 20.39 -12.15
N LEU A 159 3.32 19.08 -12.32
CA LEU A 159 2.18 18.37 -11.73
C LEU A 159 2.26 18.29 -10.20
N VAL A 160 1.11 18.18 -9.53
CA VAL A 160 1.01 17.75 -8.12
C VAL A 160 0.88 16.24 -8.11
N MET A 161 1.87 15.55 -7.52
CA MET A 161 2.02 14.10 -7.60
C MET A 161 1.95 13.42 -6.23
N ALA A 162 1.44 12.19 -6.21
CA ALA A 162 1.61 11.27 -5.09
C ALA A 162 2.29 9.98 -5.55
N ASP A 163 3.24 9.47 -4.76
CA ASP A 163 3.83 8.14 -4.91
C ASP A 163 3.43 7.28 -3.73
N ILE A 164 2.58 6.29 -3.96
CA ILE A 164 1.94 5.47 -2.92
C ILE A 164 2.63 4.11 -2.85
N CYS A 165 2.95 3.67 -1.64
CA CYS A 165 3.88 2.57 -1.37
C CYS A 165 5.29 2.89 -1.92
N CYS A 166 5.81 4.06 -1.57
CA CYS A 166 7.06 4.58 -2.14
C CYS A 166 8.33 3.83 -1.68
N GLY A 167 8.21 2.93 -0.69
CA GLY A 167 9.31 2.22 -0.08
C GLY A 167 10.40 3.17 0.40
N ILE A 168 11.63 2.93 -0.06
CA ILE A 168 12.82 3.74 0.28
C ILE A 168 12.89 5.10 -0.42
N GLY A 169 11.88 5.46 -1.22
CA GLY A 169 11.73 6.80 -1.81
C GLY A 169 12.66 7.13 -2.98
N ASP A 170 13.50 6.19 -3.43
CA ASP A 170 14.43 6.41 -4.55
C ASP A 170 13.70 6.84 -5.83
N PHE A 171 12.53 6.26 -6.13
CA PHE A 171 11.72 6.66 -7.28
C PHE A 171 11.20 8.10 -7.14
N ALA A 172 10.65 8.46 -5.99
CA ALA A 172 10.22 9.82 -5.70
C ALA A 172 11.36 10.84 -5.86
N ALA A 173 12.57 10.50 -5.38
CA ALA A 173 13.77 11.30 -5.56
C ALA A 173 14.17 11.47 -7.04
N LEU A 174 14.15 10.38 -7.82
CA LEU A 174 14.46 10.41 -9.25
C LEU A 174 13.43 11.22 -10.05
N VAL A 175 12.14 11.07 -9.73
CA VAL A 175 11.07 11.87 -10.33
C VAL A 175 11.21 13.34 -9.98
N GLN A 176 11.49 13.67 -8.73
CA GLN A 176 11.72 15.06 -8.31
C GLN A 176 12.87 15.69 -9.11
N ARG A 177 13.98 14.96 -9.24
CA ARG A 177 15.17 15.43 -9.94
C ARG A 177 14.97 15.62 -11.44
N GLU A 178 14.32 14.66 -12.11
CA GLU A 178 14.26 14.62 -13.58
C GLU A 178 13.00 15.27 -14.16
N PHE A 179 11.89 15.27 -13.42
CA PHE A 179 10.61 15.79 -13.89
C PHE A 179 10.11 17.03 -13.13
N ASN A 180 10.65 17.34 -11.95
CA ASN A 180 10.36 18.54 -11.17
C ASN A 180 8.84 18.83 -11.03
N PRO A 181 8.06 17.92 -10.40
CA PRO A 181 6.68 18.21 -10.00
C PRO A 181 6.65 19.39 -9.01
N THR A 182 5.54 20.13 -8.99
CA THR A 182 5.39 21.30 -8.09
C THR A 182 5.23 20.87 -6.63
N ARG A 183 4.73 19.65 -6.41
CA ARG A 183 4.65 19.01 -5.11
C ARG A 183 4.63 17.50 -5.31
N LEU A 184 5.43 16.76 -4.55
CA LEU A 184 5.42 15.30 -4.53
C LEU A 184 5.17 14.81 -3.11
N VAL A 185 4.11 14.03 -2.89
CA VAL A 185 3.86 13.34 -1.61
C VAL A 185 4.21 11.87 -1.78
N ALA A 186 5.20 11.39 -1.06
CA ALA A 186 5.63 9.99 -1.08
C ALA A 186 5.15 9.30 0.20
N LEU A 187 4.27 8.31 0.07
CA LEU A 187 3.62 7.64 1.19
C LEU A 187 4.04 6.19 1.30
N ASP A 188 4.45 5.77 2.50
CA ASP A 188 4.75 4.39 2.83
C ASP A 188 4.41 4.06 4.30
N HIS A 189 4.19 2.80 4.62
CA HIS A 189 3.94 2.36 6.00
C HIS A 189 5.25 2.00 6.73
N SER A 190 6.38 1.96 6.05
CA SER A 190 7.67 1.71 6.69
C SER A 190 8.32 3.01 7.17
N VAL A 191 8.22 3.31 8.47
CA VAL A 191 8.91 4.46 9.09
C VAL A 191 10.42 4.43 8.77
N ARG A 192 11.02 3.23 8.81
CA ARG A 192 12.44 3.03 8.50
C ARG A 192 12.78 3.41 7.05
N SER A 193 11.95 2.97 6.10
CA SER A 193 12.15 3.30 4.68
C SER A 193 11.99 4.79 4.42
N LEU A 194 11.01 5.44 5.07
CA LEU A 194 10.83 6.89 4.98
C LEU A 194 11.99 7.67 5.62
N ASP A 195 12.54 7.21 6.75
CA ASP A 195 13.70 7.86 7.38
C ASP A 195 14.95 7.76 6.48
N TYR A 196 15.16 6.61 5.85
CA TYR A 196 16.18 6.46 4.83
C TYR A 196 15.93 7.39 3.63
N ALA A 197 14.70 7.45 3.13
CA ALA A 197 14.33 8.28 1.98
C ALA A 197 14.60 9.77 2.24
N ARG A 198 14.28 10.25 3.45
CA ARG A 198 14.58 11.62 3.90
C ARG A 198 16.07 11.89 3.94
N LYS A 199 16.89 10.96 4.45
CA LYS A 199 18.36 11.10 4.47
C LYS A 199 18.91 11.19 3.06
N VAL A 200 18.52 10.28 2.17
CA VAL A 200 18.96 10.28 0.76
C VAL A 200 18.56 11.58 0.07
N ALA A 201 17.31 12.02 0.21
CA ALA A 201 16.86 13.28 -0.37
C ALA A 201 17.68 14.47 0.13
N ALA A 202 17.99 14.53 1.44
CA ALA A 202 18.81 15.57 2.03
C ALA A 202 20.27 15.54 1.53
N GLU A 203 20.88 14.35 1.41
CA GLU A 203 22.23 14.17 0.87
C GLU A 203 22.37 14.70 -0.56
N PHE A 204 21.33 14.56 -1.37
CA PHE A 204 21.29 15.08 -2.74
C PHE A 204 20.72 16.50 -2.87
N GLY A 205 20.39 17.16 -1.75
CA GLY A 205 19.80 18.51 -1.76
C GLY A 205 18.45 18.58 -2.48
N LEU A 206 17.68 17.49 -2.48
CA LEU A 206 16.37 17.43 -3.13
C LEU A 206 15.30 18.00 -2.20
N GLU A 207 14.68 19.09 -2.65
CA GLU A 207 13.53 19.72 -2.00
C GLU A 207 12.22 19.37 -2.75
N GLY A 208 11.07 19.62 -2.13
CA GLY A 208 9.75 19.44 -2.77
C GLY A 208 9.11 18.06 -2.61
N ILE A 209 9.76 17.15 -1.88
CA ILE A 209 9.23 15.83 -1.53
C ILE A 209 8.74 15.80 -0.08
N GLU A 210 7.47 15.46 0.12
CA GLU A 210 6.83 15.23 1.41
C GLU A 210 6.73 13.72 1.67
N TYR A 211 7.68 13.17 2.43
CA TYR A 211 7.67 11.78 2.87
C TYR A 211 6.72 11.60 4.05
N THR A 212 5.63 10.85 3.85
CA THR A 212 4.52 10.72 4.78
C THR A 212 4.31 9.27 5.16
N TYR A 213 4.21 9.01 6.47
CA TYR A 213 3.82 7.70 6.97
C TYR A 213 2.32 7.48 6.81
N GLY A 214 1.92 6.35 6.26
CA GLY A 214 0.50 6.02 6.09
C GLY A 214 0.23 4.63 5.51
N ASP A 215 -1.00 4.15 5.71
CA ASP A 215 -1.53 2.94 5.10
C ASP A 215 -2.14 3.29 3.73
N ALA A 216 -1.63 2.67 2.68
CA ALA A 216 -2.06 2.90 1.30
C ALA A 216 -3.52 2.49 1.04
N SER A 217 -4.07 1.56 1.83
CA SER A 217 -5.47 1.15 1.75
C SER A 217 -6.43 2.12 2.47
N GLN A 218 -5.90 3.05 3.28
CA GLN A 218 -6.66 4.01 4.09
C GLN A 218 -5.92 5.34 4.25
N MET A 219 -5.66 6.01 3.13
CA MET A 219 -4.83 7.20 3.14
C MET A 219 -5.54 8.41 3.76
N LEU A 220 -4.82 9.15 4.60
CA LEU A 220 -5.28 10.45 5.14
C LEU A 220 -5.04 11.62 4.15
N LEU A 221 -4.96 11.30 2.86
CA LEU A 221 -4.89 12.24 1.75
C LEU A 221 -6.30 12.64 1.32
N ARG A 222 -6.47 13.85 0.78
CA ARG A 222 -7.79 14.36 0.39
C ARG A 222 -8.21 13.78 -0.96
N ASP A 223 -9.51 13.73 -1.18
CA ASP A 223 -10.09 13.43 -2.48
C ASP A 223 -9.60 14.45 -3.52
N ASN A 224 -9.41 14.00 -4.76
CA ASN A 224 -9.11 14.86 -5.90
C ASN A 224 -7.94 15.82 -5.67
N GLN A 225 -6.85 15.33 -5.08
CA GLN A 225 -5.71 16.15 -4.67
C GLN A 225 -4.56 16.14 -5.67
N PHE A 226 -4.38 15.06 -6.44
CA PHE A 226 -3.19 14.84 -7.26
C PHE A 226 -3.52 14.74 -8.76
N ASP A 227 -2.70 15.37 -9.59
CA ASP A 227 -2.80 15.29 -11.05
C ASP A 227 -2.24 13.96 -11.58
N PHE A 228 -1.25 13.41 -10.89
CA PHE A 228 -0.62 12.14 -11.20
C PHE A 228 -0.37 11.34 -9.93
N VAL A 229 -0.76 10.07 -9.91
CA VAL A 229 -0.56 9.18 -8.77
C VAL A 229 0.20 7.96 -9.25
N THR A 230 1.29 7.59 -8.59
CA THR A 230 2.03 6.36 -8.87
C THR A 230 1.84 5.34 -7.74
N CYS A 231 1.83 4.06 -8.09
CA CYS A 231 1.95 2.96 -7.14
C CYS A 231 2.71 1.82 -7.82
N ARG A 232 3.94 1.56 -7.38
CA ARG A 232 4.91 0.76 -8.13
C ARG A 232 5.27 -0.52 -7.40
N HIS A 233 5.18 -1.66 -8.09
CA HIS A 233 5.57 -2.97 -7.56
C HIS A 233 4.88 -3.36 -6.25
N SER A 234 3.69 -2.82 -5.96
CA SER A 234 3.05 -2.96 -4.65
C SER A 234 1.78 -3.79 -4.69
N LEU A 235 0.93 -3.69 -5.72
CA LEU A 235 -0.38 -4.34 -5.70
C LEU A 235 -0.28 -5.86 -5.44
N GLN A 236 0.80 -6.48 -5.92
CA GLN A 236 1.07 -7.92 -5.80
C GLN A 236 1.12 -8.47 -4.38
N ILE A 237 1.36 -7.63 -3.36
CA ILE A 237 1.42 -8.06 -1.95
C ILE A 237 0.16 -7.75 -1.15
N PHE A 238 -0.85 -7.12 -1.77
CA PHE A 238 -2.15 -6.86 -1.14
C PHE A 238 -3.11 -8.03 -1.43
N ASP A 239 -3.78 -8.52 -0.40
CA ASP A 239 -4.86 -9.51 -0.51
C ASP A 239 -6.11 -8.95 -1.19
N ARG A 240 -6.31 -7.62 -1.08
CA ARG A 240 -7.42 -6.85 -1.62
C ARG A 240 -6.90 -5.64 -2.42
N PRO A 241 -6.24 -5.85 -3.57
CA PRO A 241 -5.66 -4.77 -4.37
C PRO A 241 -6.70 -3.75 -4.85
N GLU A 242 -7.98 -4.14 -4.95
CA GLU A 242 -9.09 -3.25 -5.25
C GLU A 242 -9.31 -2.14 -4.22
N MET A 243 -8.97 -2.38 -2.94
CA MET A 243 -9.07 -1.35 -1.89
C MET A 243 -8.02 -0.26 -2.10
N LEU A 244 -6.78 -0.65 -2.42
CA LEU A 244 -5.71 0.27 -2.78
C LEU A 244 -6.11 1.05 -4.05
N LEU A 245 -6.55 0.37 -5.11
CA LEU A 245 -6.97 1.03 -6.36
C LEU A 245 -8.11 2.05 -6.15
N ARG A 246 -9.06 1.78 -5.25
CA ARG A 246 -10.12 2.74 -4.87
C ARG A 246 -9.54 3.99 -4.21
N GLU A 247 -8.55 3.84 -3.33
CA GLU A 247 -7.89 4.97 -2.70
C GLU A 247 -7.04 5.76 -3.70
N LEU A 248 -6.31 5.09 -4.62
CA LEU A 248 -5.61 5.76 -5.73
C LEU A 248 -6.59 6.56 -6.60
N TYR A 249 -7.75 5.99 -6.92
CA TYR A 249 -8.83 6.68 -7.65
C TYR A 249 -9.36 7.88 -6.85
N ARG A 250 -9.60 7.72 -5.55
CA ARG A 250 -10.14 8.78 -4.68
C ARG A 250 -9.22 10.00 -4.64
N ILE A 251 -7.92 9.81 -4.42
CA ILE A 251 -6.95 10.90 -4.28
C ILE A 251 -6.57 11.54 -5.63
N CYS A 252 -6.74 10.82 -6.74
CA CYS A 252 -6.54 11.34 -8.08
C CYS A 252 -7.63 12.36 -8.43
N LYS A 253 -7.25 13.50 -9.03
CA LYS A 253 -8.18 14.52 -9.54
C LYS A 253 -8.98 14.00 -10.74
N PRO A 254 -10.21 14.50 -10.98
CA PRO A 254 -10.87 14.33 -12.26
C PRO A 254 -9.97 14.82 -13.40
N GLY A 255 -9.81 14.04 -14.46
CA GLY A 255 -8.85 14.27 -15.54
C GLY A 255 -7.39 13.92 -15.22
N GLY A 256 -7.05 13.65 -13.96
CA GLY A 256 -5.74 13.16 -13.53
C GLY A 256 -5.52 11.68 -13.88
N ARG A 257 -4.30 11.18 -13.68
CA ARG A 257 -3.91 9.82 -14.05
C ARG A 257 -3.30 9.04 -12.89
N VAL A 258 -3.61 7.75 -12.84
CA VAL A 258 -2.97 6.78 -11.95
C VAL A 258 -2.10 5.88 -12.79
N TYR A 259 -0.82 5.74 -12.43
CA TYR A 259 0.18 4.88 -13.05
C TYR A 259 0.58 3.78 -12.07
N ILE A 260 0.52 2.53 -12.51
CA ILE A 260 0.89 1.36 -11.73
C ILE A 260 1.89 0.50 -12.48
N THR A 261 2.84 -0.09 -11.76
CA THR A 261 3.71 -1.14 -12.29
C THR A 261 3.51 -2.44 -11.54
N ASN A 262 3.37 -3.53 -12.29
CA ASN A 262 3.18 -4.87 -11.75
C ASN A 262 3.96 -5.90 -12.55
N GLU A 263 4.30 -6.98 -11.88
CA GLU A 263 5.11 -8.05 -12.45
C GLU A 263 4.26 -9.18 -13.04
N LYS A 264 4.91 -10.02 -13.83
CA LYS A 264 4.40 -11.32 -14.22
C LYS A 264 5.51 -12.36 -14.09
N ASN A 265 5.84 -12.72 -12.86
CA ASN A 265 7.09 -13.43 -12.58
C ASN A 265 7.19 -14.79 -13.27
N SER A 266 6.10 -15.51 -13.51
CA SER A 266 6.12 -16.73 -14.35
C SER A 266 6.61 -16.53 -15.79
N HIS A 267 6.90 -15.30 -16.22
CA HIS A 267 7.49 -14.97 -17.52
C HIS A 267 8.92 -14.41 -17.40
N CYS A 268 9.53 -14.49 -16.21
CA CYS A 268 10.97 -14.44 -16.11
C CYS A 268 11.58 -15.55 -16.97
N LEU A 269 12.67 -15.20 -17.67
CA LEU A 269 13.30 -16.08 -18.65
C LEU A 269 14.81 -15.98 -18.51
N GLY A 270 15.51 -17.03 -18.91
CA GLY A 270 16.95 -16.97 -19.05
C GLY A 270 17.51 -18.11 -19.87
N GLU A 271 18.72 -17.90 -20.38
CA GLU A 271 19.51 -18.88 -21.12
C GLU A 271 20.97 -18.80 -20.66
N PRO A 272 21.65 -19.93 -20.39
CA PRO A 272 21.12 -21.31 -20.43
C PRO A 272 20.19 -21.61 -19.24
N HIS A 273 19.64 -22.83 -19.20
CA HIS A 273 18.77 -23.36 -18.14
C HIS A 273 17.32 -22.82 -18.12
N GLY A 274 16.80 -22.39 -19.27
CA GLY A 274 15.45 -21.84 -19.38
C GLY A 274 14.34 -22.69 -18.75
N ASP A 275 14.38 -24.02 -18.86
CA ASP A 275 13.38 -24.91 -18.26
C ASP A 275 13.39 -24.87 -16.72
N SER A 276 14.58 -24.78 -16.11
CA SER A 276 14.74 -24.68 -14.65
C SER A 276 14.22 -23.34 -14.15
N ILE A 277 14.60 -22.25 -14.83
CA ILE A 277 14.19 -20.88 -14.53
C ILE A 277 12.66 -20.76 -14.62
N LYS A 278 12.08 -21.21 -15.75
CA LYS A 278 10.63 -21.20 -15.97
C LYS A 278 9.88 -21.95 -14.87
N TRP A 279 10.31 -23.18 -14.55
CA TRP A 279 9.67 -23.97 -13.50
C TRP A 279 9.72 -23.25 -12.15
N THR A 280 10.86 -22.65 -11.79
CA THR A 280 11.01 -21.91 -10.55
C THR A 280 10.01 -20.76 -10.46
N TYR A 281 9.88 -19.92 -11.49
CA TYR A 281 8.94 -18.80 -11.41
C TYR A 281 7.46 -19.19 -11.52
N GLU A 282 7.14 -20.33 -12.14
CA GLU A 282 5.81 -20.94 -12.02
C GLU A 282 5.50 -21.36 -10.56
N GLU A 283 6.50 -21.86 -9.83
CA GLU A 283 6.37 -22.15 -8.39
C GLU A 283 6.27 -20.87 -7.54
N VAL A 284 6.98 -19.79 -7.89
CA VAL A 284 6.80 -18.47 -7.24
C VAL A 284 5.35 -18.01 -7.35
N ALA A 285 4.73 -18.12 -8.54
CA ALA A 285 3.34 -17.74 -8.72
C ALA A 285 2.37 -18.56 -7.84
N LYS A 286 2.64 -19.86 -7.65
CA LYS A 286 1.86 -20.72 -6.75
C LYS A 286 2.11 -20.38 -5.28
N LEU A 287 3.33 -20.01 -4.93
CA LEU A 287 3.73 -19.60 -3.60
C LEU A 287 3.02 -18.32 -3.17
N PHE A 288 3.00 -17.28 -4.03
CA PHE A 288 2.26 -16.04 -3.75
C PHE A 288 0.77 -16.31 -3.53
N ARG A 289 0.16 -17.12 -4.41
CA ARG A 289 -1.27 -17.49 -4.27
C ARG A 289 -1.59 -18.18 -2.94
N HIS A 290 -0.66 -18.96 -2.38
CA HIS A 290 -0.86 -19.62 -1.09
C HIS A 290 -1.01 -18.60 0.06
N PHE A 291 -0.38 -17.44 -0.06
CA PHE A 291 -0.43 -16.35 0.94
C PHE A 291 -1.45 -15.26 0.55
N ASP A 292 -2.44 -15.59 -0.27
CA ASP A 292 -3.45 -14.64 -0.77
C ASP A 292 -2.85 -13.43 -1.52
N MET A 293 -1.66 -13.60 -2.10
CA MET A 293 -0.96 -12.62 -2.91
C MET A 293 -0.96 -13.02 -4.39
N ASP A 294 -0.56 -12.09 -5.27
CA ASP A 294 -0.59 -12.33 -6.72
C ASP A 294 0.53 -11.58 -7.45
N VAL A 295 1.63 -12.28 -7.73
CA VAL A 295 2.77 -11.76 -8.52
C VAL A 295 2.57 -11.88 -10.05
N GLU A 296 1.33 -12.18 -10.47
CA GLU A 296 0.92 -12.31 -11.87
C GLU A 296 0.00 -11.14 -12.29
N MET A 297 0.12 -10.00 -11.62
CA MET A 297 -0.77 -8.84 -11.79
C MET A 297 -0.50 -8.03 -13.06
N GLY A 298 0.67 -8.15 -13.68
CA GLY A 298 1.10 -7.35 -14.83
C GLY A 298 0.01 -7.17 -15.90
N PRO A 299 -0.38 -8.24 -16.62
CA PRO A 299 -1.47 -8.18 -17.60
C PRO A 299 -2.85 -7.83 -17.01
N LYS A 300 -3.09 -8.13 -15.72
CA LYS A 300 -4.36 -7.87 -15.03
C LYS A 300 -4.59 -6.38 -14.78
N SER A 301 -3.52 -5.59 -14.72
CA SER A 301 -3.53 -4.14 -14.52
C SER A 301 -4.58 -3.41 -15.36
N ARG A 302 -4.76 -3.82 -16.62
CA ARG A 302 -5.77 -3.21 -17.51
C ARG A 302 -7.19 -3.34 -16.96
N HIS A 303 -7.60 -4.56 -16.60
CA HIS A 303 -8.96 -4.78 -16.12
C HIS A 303 -9.14 -4.25 -14.70
N LEU A 304 -8.09 -4.31 -13.87
CA LEU A 304 -8.09 -3.76 -12.52
C LEU A 304 -8.36 -2.25 -12.55
N LEU A 305 -7.70 -1.50 -13.43
CA LEU A 305 -7.95 -0.08 -13.61
C LEU A 305 -9.37 0.21 -14.16
N LEU A 306 -9.86 -0.57 -15.13
CA LEU A 306 -11.23 -0.42 -15.62
C LEU A 306 -12.27 -0.64 -14.51
N ASN A 307 -12.10 -1.71 -13.71
CA ASN A 307 -13.00 -2.02 -12.61
C ASN A 307 -12.96 -0.98 -11.49
N ALA A 308 -11.82 -0.31 -11.31
CA ALA A 308 -11.68 0.81 -10.37
C ALA A 308 -12.34 2.12 -10.88
N GLY A 309 -12.82 2.15 -12.14
CA GLY A 309 -13.54 3.29 -12.72
C GLY A 309 -12.68 4.22 -13.58
N PHE A 310 -11.44 3.84 -13.91
CA PHE A 310 -10.61 4.64 -14.81
C PHE A 310 -11.01 4.45 -16.28
N ASP A 311 -10.87 5.52 -17.07
CA ASP A 311 -10.99 5.52 -18.53
C ASP A 311 -9.62 5.69 -19.21
N SER A 312 -9.59 5.69 -20.54
CA SER A 312 -8.39 6.00 -21.34
C SER A 312 -7.15 5.19 -20.94
N ILE A 313 -7.35 3.88 -20.69
CA ILE A 313 -6.30 3.01 -20.18
C ILE A 313 -5.18 2.85 -21.21
N GLN A 314 -3.95 3.03 -20.76
CA GLN A 314 -2.73 2.71 -21.50
C GLN A 314 -2.00 1.58 -20.78
N VAL A 315 -1.42 0.67 -21.54
CA VAL A 315 -0.62 -0.43 -21.04
C VAL A 315 0.59 -0.57 -21.94
N ASP A 316 1.76 -0.52 -21.33
CA ASP A 316 3.05 -0.82 -21.90
C ASP A 316 3.70 -1.95 -21.09
N CYS A 317 4.66 -2.64 -21.66
CA CYS A 317 5.49 -3.60 -20.95
C CYS A 317 6.94 -3.45 -21.37
N PHE A 318 7.84 -3.67 -20.42
CA PHE A 318 9.27 -3.69 -20.65
C PHE A 318 9.91 -4.87 -19.95
N MET A 319 11.06 -5.29 -20.44
CA MET A 319 11.86 -6.36 -19.86
C MET A 319 13.06 -5.71 -19.19
N VAL A 320 13.19 -5.89 -17.88
CA VAL A 320 14.48 -5.66 -17.22
C VAL A 320 15.37 -6.83 -17.57
N THR A 321 16.58 -6.55 -18.04
CA THR A 321 17.52 -7.59 -18.50
C THR A 321 18.87 -7.43 -17.84
N ASN A 322 19.68 -8.48 -17.87
CA ASN A 322 21.09 -8.41 -17.49
C ASN A 322 21.93 -7.46 -18.38
N LEU A 323 21.35 -6.88 -19.44
CA LEU A 323 22.00 -5.90 -20.31
C LEU A 323 21.67 -4.44 -19.94
N ASP A 324 20.77 -4.21 -18.98
CA ASP A 324 20.34 -2.87 -18.56
C ASP A 324 21.34 -2.16 -17.62
N GLY A 325 22.56 -2.66 -17.50
CA GLY A 325 23.55 -2.14 -16.57
C GLY A 325 24.66 -3.13 -16.28
N ASP A 326 25.04 -3.20 -15.01
CA ASP A 326 25.93 -4.25 -14.52
C ASP A 326 25.12 -5.54 -14.37
N PRO A 327 25.48 -6.66 -15.03
CA PRO A 327 24.82 -7.94 -14.82
C PRO A 327 24.77 -8.39 -13.35
N GLN A 328 25.70 -7.92 -12.52
CA GLN A 328 25.69 -8.17 -11.09
C GLN A 328 24.48 -7.52 -10.39
N ASP A 329 24.04 -6.33 -10.82
CA ASP A 329 22.82 -5.71 -10.30
C ASP A 329 21.60 -6.63 -10.51
N PHE A 330 21.53 -7.29 -11.67
CA PHE A 330 20.47 -8.25 -11.96
C PHE A 330 20.58 -9.48 -11.07
N ALA A 331 21.79 -10.06 -10.97
CA ALA A 331 22.06 -11.21 -10.11
C ALA A 331 21.68 -10.94 -8.64
N ASP A 332 22.02 -9.77 -8.09
CA ASP A 332 21.73 -9.38 -6.72
C ASP A 332 20.22 -9.37 -6.44
N ILE A 333 19.39 -8.93 -7.41
CA ILE A 333 17.92 -9.01 -7.29
C ILE A 333 17.44 -10.46 -7.29
N ILE A 334 18.02 -11.33 -8.12
CA ILE A 334 17.61 -12.74 -8.16
C ILE A 334 18.00 -13.46 -6.87
N GLU A 335 19.18 -13.19 -6.31
CA GLU A 335 19.63 -13.75 -5.03
C GLU A 335 18.75 -13.27 -3.86
N ALA A 336 18.32 -12.00 -3.90
CA ALA A 336 17.34 -11.47 -2.96
C ALA A 336 16.02 -12.23 -3.01
N TRP A 337 15.48 -12.45 -4.21
CA TRP A 337 14.27 -13.25 -4.40
C TRP A 337 14.44 -14.70 -3.95
N GLU A 338 15.61 -15.32 -4.22
CA GLU A 338 15.93 -16.66 -3.71
C GLU A 338 15.74 -16.74 -2.20
N ASN A 339 16.32 -15.77 -1.46
CA ASN A 339 16.29 -15.76 -0.01
C ASN A 339 14.88 -15.64 0.57
N VAL A 340 14.00 -14.89 -0.10
CA VAL A 340 12.62 -14.70 0.35
C VAL A 340 11.75 -15.88 -0.09
N TYR A 341 11.76 -16.21 -1.39
CA TYR A 341 10.84 -17.18 -1.99
C TYR A 341 11.24 -18.60 -1.62
N ALA A 342 12.51 -18.99 -1.84
CA ALA A 342 13.05 -20.30 -1.49
C ALA A 342 13.62 -20.37 -0.06
N GLY A 343 13.45 -19.30 0.72
CA GLY A 343 13.72 -19.29 2.16
C GLY A 343 12.44 -19.16 2.95
N GLU A 344 12.20 -17.97 3.52
CA GLU A 344 11.14 -17.77 4.52
C GLU A 344 9.76 -18.19 4.02
N MET A 345 9.38 -17.83 2.79
CA MET A 345 8.05 -18.13 2.26
C MET A 345 7.83 -19.63 2.04
N ALA A 346 8.75 -20.33 1.38
CA ALA A 346 8.63 -21.78 1.15
C ALA A 346 8.65 -22.57 2.47
N VAL A 347 9.48 -22.16 3.43
CA VAL A 347 9.50 -22.76 4.77
C VAL A 347 8.16 -22.54 5.49
N ARG A 348 7.61 -21.32 5.47
CA ARG A 348 6.31 -21.01 6.10
C ARG A 348 5.14 -21.74 5.42
N ARG A 349 5.18 -21.94 4.09
CA ARG A 349 4.20 -22.77 3.37
C ARG A 349 4.26 -24.26 3.76
N GLY A 350 5.38 -24.69 4.36
CA GLY A 350 5.60 -26.08 4.78
C GLY A 350 6.18 -26.97 3.69
N ASP A 351 6.91 -26.39 2.73
CA ASP A 351 7.52 -27.16 1.64
C ASP A 351 8.62 -28.11 2.13
N SER A 352 8.77 -29.26 1.45
CA SER A 352 9.78 -30.25 1.82
C SER A 352 11.20 -29.72 1.56
N PRO A 353 12.22 -30.20 2.30
CA PRO A 353 13.62 -29.83 2.04
C PRO A 353 14.05 -30.12 0.60
N ASP A 354 13.49 -31.15 -0.04
CA ASP A 354 13.81 -31.52 -1.42
C ASP A 354 13.22 -30.53 -2.43
N PHE A 355 11.98 -30.09 -2.19
CA PHE A 355 11.35 -29.03 -2.97
C PHE A 355 12.15 -27.74 -2.84
N ILE A 356 12.47 -27.32 -1.62
CA ILE A 356 13.22 -26.07 -1.36
C ILE A 356 14.59 -26.10 -2.05
N ARG A 357 15.31 -27.24 -2.03
CA ARG A 357 16.59 -27.37 -2.74
C ARG A 357 16.44 -27.19 -4.24
N ARG A 358 15.44 -27.83 -4.86
CA ARG A 358 15.16 -27.67 -6.31
C ARG A 358 14.73 -26.24 -6.63
N PHE A 359 13.87 -25.65 -5.81
CA PHE A 359 13.37 -24.29 -5.99
C PHE A 359 14.49 -23.27 -5.96
N ARG A 360 15.38 -23.39 -4.97
CA ARG A 360 16.61 -22.62 -4.83
C ARG A 360 17.54 -22.76 -6.04
N GLN A 361 17.66 -23.97 -6.60
CA GLN A 361 18.51 -24.21 -7.77
C GLN A 361 18.09 -23.38 -8.98
N GLY A 362 16.79 -23.20 -9.25
CA GLY A 362 16.39 -22.41 -10.42
C GLY A 362 16.67 -20.90 -10.28
N PHE A 363 16.73 -20.34 -9.06
CA PHE A 363 17.24 -18.98 -8.86
C PHE A 363 18.74 -18.91 -9.16
N LYS A 364 19.52 -19.88 -8.70
CA LYS A 364 20.95 -19.98 -9.01
C LYS A 364 21.21 -20.15 -10.51
N ASP A 365 20.37 -20.90 -11.20
CA ASP A 365 20.42 -21.04 -12.66
C ASP A 365 20.12 -19.71 -13.36
N HIS A 366 19.21 -18.90 -12.81
CA HIS A 366 18.91 -17.56 -13.33
C HIS A 366 20.05 -16.56 -13.07
N VAL A 367 20.68 -16.59 -11.89
CA VAL A 367 21.93 -15.86 -11.60
C VAL A 367 23.03 -16.28 -12.57
N PHE A 368 23.20 -17.58 -12.80
CA PHE A 368 24.17 -18.10 -13.75
C PHE A 368 23.89 -17.57 -15.17
N ALA A 369 22.64 -17.62 -15.63
CA ALA A 369 22.25 -17.08 -16.93
C ALA A 369 22.56 -15.57 -17.05
N ALA A 370 22.32 -14.79 -15.99
CA ALA A 370 22.59 -13.35 -15.98
C ALA A 370 24.10 -13.03 -16.07
N LEU A 371 24.95 -13.78 -15.35
CA LEU A 371 26.39 -13.55 -15.27
C LEU A 371 27.21 -14.28 -16.35
N HIS A 372 26.61 -15.24 -17.06
CA HIS A 372 27.31 -16.01 -18.07
C HIS A 372 27.65 -15.12 -19.30
N PRO A 373 28.88 -15.17 -19.86
CA PRO A 373 29.29 -14.27 -20.95
C PRO A 373 28.47 -14.36 -22.24
N LYS A 374 27.76 -15.48 -22.44
CA LYS A 374 26.83 -15.70 -23.56
C LYS A 374 25.38 -15.87 -23.09
N GLY A 375 25.12 -15.60 -21.82
CA GLY A 375 23.82 -15.79 -21.21
C GLY A 375 22.91 -14.60 -21.41
N TYR A 376 21.64 -14.83 -21.15
CA TYR A 376 20.60 -13.81 -21.16
C TYR A 376 19.66 -14.08 -20.00
N ALA A 377 19.21 -13.02 -19.33
CA ALA A 377 18.25 -13.10 -18.25
C ALA A 377 17.28 -11.94 -18.34
N GLY A 378 16.00 -12.19 -18.05
CA GLY A 378 14.93 -11.23 -18.23
C GLY A 378 13.86 -11.34 -17.15
N TRP A 379 13.40 -10.20 -16.69
CA TRP A 379 12.32 -10.01 -15.74
C TRP A 379 11.29 -9.00 -16.29
N PRO A 380 10.06 -9.43 -16.61
CA PRO A 380 9.10 -8.58 -17.31
C PRO A 380 8.23 -7.77 -16.35
N ILE A 381 8.03 -6.50 -16.68
CA ILE A 381 7.20 -5.54 -15.94
C ILE A 381 6.16 -4.93 -16.87
N TRP A 382 4.94 -4.78 -16.36
CA TRP A 382 3.85 -4.07 -17.02
C TRP A 382 3.67 -2.72 -16.36
N ALA A 383 3.71 -1.68 -17.17
CA ALA A 383 3.36 -0.32 -16.82
C ALA A 383 1.95 -0.03 -17.34
N ALA A 384 1.02 0.28 -16.47
CA ALA A 384 -0.35 0.61 -16.86
C ALA A 384 -0.76 1.93 -16.24
N SER A 385 -1.60 2.69 -16.95
CA SER A 385 -2.20 3.89 -16.37
C SER A 385 -3.62 4.11 -16.84
N GLY A 386 -4.45 4.65 -15.97
CA GLY A 386 -5.81 5.06 -16.28
C GLY A 386 -6.06 6.51 -15.90
N ARG A 387 -6.93 7.19 -16.66
CA ARG A 387 -7.38 8.55 -16.35
C ARG A 387 -8.67 8.49 -15.55
N LYS A 388 -8.79 9.32 -14.52
CA LYS A 388 -10.05 9.48 -13.80
C LYS A 388 -11.01 10.34 -14.65
N PRO A 389 -12.25 9.90 -14.90
CA PRO A 389 -13.23 10.71 -15.62
C PRO A 389 -13.44 12.11 -14.98
N LEU A 390 -13.88 13.07 -15.80
CA LEU A 390 -14.10 14.48 -15.41
C LEU A 390 -15.26 14.69 -14.44
#